data_AF-A0A5C6WU92-F1
#
_entry.id   AF-A0A5C6WU92-F1
#
_cell.length_a   1.000
_cell.length_b   1.000
_cell.length_c   1.000
_cell.angle_alpha   90.00
_cell.angle_beta   90.00
_cell.angle_gamma   90.00
#
_symmetry.space_group_name_H-M   'P 1'
#
loop_
_entity.id
_entity.type
_entity.pdbx_description
1 polymer ?
#
loop_
_entity_poly.entity_id
_entity_poly.type
_entity_poly.pdbx_seq_one_letter_code
_entity_poly.pdbx_strand_id
1 'polypeptide(L)'
;MTMNRNLLTSALLAIAMVPLASGCGSDESAERDMGDLGAANFSRSRNDEGQIVERYDSTGDGVADVLKYFEESADPEDPSLTQRRLVKLEIDANGDGNINVRRIFDEANTVRSEELDVDLDGKVDAILYFDGGKLTRKELIEAESGRVGTTRHYSEGTLIRVEKDENADERIDYWEFYEEGVLTRVGRDTNGDGQADTWQAR
;
A
#
# COMPACT_ATOMS: atom_id res chain seq x y z
N MET A 1 -3.92 12.09 -44.22
CA MET A 1 -5.00 12.58 -43.35
C MET A 1 -5.63 11.38 -42.68
N THR A 2 -5.67 11.42 -41.34
CA THR A 2 -6.55 10.69 -40.40
C THR A 2 -6.55 9.15 -40.43
N MET A 3 -6.52 8.40 -39.31
CA MET A 3 -6.28 8.63 -37.88
C MET A 3 -6.37 7.23 -37.21
N ASN A 4 -5.52 6.98 -36.22
CA ASN A 4 -5.65 6.09 -35.04
C ASN A 4 -6.69 4.96 -34.97
N ARG A 5 -6.28 3.85 -34.31
CA ARG A 5 -6.72 3.53 -32.93
C ARG A 5 -5.85 2.43 -32.29
N ASN A 6 -5.15 2.81 -31.21
CA ASN A 6 -4.54 1.91 -30.24
C ASN A 6 -5.62 1.15 -29.45
N LEU A 7 -5.34 -0.12 -29.16
CA LEU A 7 -6.04 -0.94 -28.17
C LEU A 7 -5.00 -1.33 -27.11
N LEU A 8 -5.05 -0.66 -25.96
CA LEU A 8 -4.42 -1.15 -24.73
C LEU A 8 -5.52 -1.82 -23.91
N THR A 9 -5.44 -3.14 -23.81
CA THR A 9 -6.25 -3.95 -22.89
C THR A 9 -5.64 -3.84 -21.50
N SER A 10 -6.32 -3.12 -20.59
CA SER A 10 -6.05 -3.15 -19.16
C SER A 10 -6.32 -4.56 -18.61
N ALA A 11 -5.29 -5.23 -18.12
CA ALA A 11 -5.44 -6.42 -17.30
C ALA A 11 -5.80 -5.98 -15.88
N LEU A 12 -6.98 -6.39 -15.42
CA LEU A 12 -7.46 -6.18 -14.06
C LEU A 12 -6.66 -7.10 -13.12
N LEU A 13 -5.72 -6.56 -12.34
CA LEU A 13 -5.05 -7.33 -11.29
C LEU A 13 -5.97 -7.40 -10.06
N ALA A 14 -6.53 -8.57 -9.81
CA ALA A 14 -7.34 -8.83 -8.62
C ALA A 14 -6.43 -8.93 -7.40
N ILE A 15 -6.52 -7.98 -6.47
CA ILE A 15 -5.84 -8.03 -5.17
C ILE A 15 -6.55 -9.08 -4.32
N ALA A 16 -5.90 -10.22 -4.10
CA ALA A 16 -6.39 -11.26 -3.20
C ALA A 16 -6.17 -10.83 -1.74
N MET A 17 -7.26 -10.62 -0.99
CA MET A 17 -7.24 -10.64 0.46
C MET A 17 -6.92 -12.06 0.92
N VAL A 18 -5.77 -12.27 1.56
CA VAL A 18 -5.47 -13.50 2.29
C VAL A 18 -5.87 -13.30 3.75
N PRO A 19 -6.90 -13.99 4.26
CA PRO A 19 -7.20 -13.97 5.68
C PRO A 19 -6.20 -14.85 6.44
N LEU A 20 -5.57 -14.30 7.47
CA LEU A 20 -4.76 -15.07 8.42
C LEU A 20 -5.70 -15.78 9.39
N ALA A 21 -5.76 -17.11 9.29
CA ALA A 21 -6.43 -17.95 10.28
C ALA A 21 -5.52 -18.10 11.51
N SER A 22 -6.01 -17.65 12.67
CA SER A 22 -5.42 -17.94 13.97
C SER A 22 -5.62 -19.40 14.33
N GLY A 23 -4.53 -20.14 14.52
CA GLY A 23 -4.55 -21.51 15.03
C GLY A 23 -3.38 -21.75 15.98
N CYS A 24 -3.65 -21.75 17.29
CA CYS A 24 -2.74 -22.27 18.30
C CYS A 24 -2.75 -23.80 18.26
N GLY A 25 -1.57 -24.40 18.20
CA GLY A 25 -1.35 -25.83 18.37
C GLY A 25 0.09 -26.09 18.77
N SER A 26 0.29 -26.40 20.05
CA SER A 26 1.51 -27.02 20.57
C SER A 26 1.61 -28.44 20.03
N ASP A 27 2.80 -28.89 19.58
CA ASP A 27 3.26 -30.26 19.82
C ASP A 27 4.74 -30.49 19.46
N GLU A 28 5.28 -31.50 20.14
CA GLU A 28 6.65 -31.98 20.25
C GLU A 28 7.43 -32.21 18.94
N SER A 29 8.74 -32.05 19.11
CA SER A 29 9.83 -32.43 18.22
C SER A 29 9.65 -33.78 17.53
N ALA A 30 9.53 -33.73 16.20
CA ALA A 30 9.80 -34.84 15.30
C ALA A 30 11.00 -34.48 14.42
N GLU A 31 12.16 -35.09 14.71
CA GLU A 31 13.27 -35.15 13.76
C GLU A 31 12.79 -35.91 12.52
N ARG A 32 12.61 -35.18 11.41
CA ARG A 32 12.48 -35.76 10.08
C ARG A 32 13.80 -35.56 9.35
N ASP A 33 14.39 -36.69 8.97
CA ASP A 33 15.52 -36.83 8.07
C ASP A 33 15.20 -36.11 6.74
N MET A 34 15.66 -34.85 6.62
CA MET A 34 15.55 -34.06 5.39
C MET A 34 16.75 -34.39 4.52
N GLY A 35 16.59 -35.43 3.69
CA GLY A 35 17.40 -35.56 2.49
C GLY A 35 17.37 -34.25 1.70
N ASP A 36 18.54 -33.82 1.26
CA ASP A 36 18.88 -32.65 0.43
C ASP A 36 17.74 -32.17 -0.51
N LEU A 37 16.83 -31.39 0.07
CA LEU A 37 15.89 -30.51 -0.61
C LEU A 37 16.41 -29.11 -0.26
N GLY A 38 17.10 -28.48 -1.22
CA GLY A 38 17.87 -27.25 -1.04
C GLY A 38 17.21 -26.26 -0.09
N ALA A 39 17.97 -25.82 0.91
CA ALA A 39 17.54 -24.88 1.93
C ALA A 39 16.76 -23.74 1.29
N ALA A 40 15.46 -23.67 1.62
CA ALA A 40 14.48 -22.76 1.07
C ALA A 40 15.02 -21.33 1.00
N ASN A 41 14.65 -20.62 -0.05
CA ASN A 41 14.96 -19.22 -0.39
C ASN A 41 14.49 -18.20 0.67
N PHE A 42 14.95 -18.37 1.91
CA PHE A 42 14.58 -17.61 3.09
C PHE A 42 15.85 -17.21 3.83
N SER A 43 15.94 -15.94 4.21
CA SER A 43 16.97 -15.49 5.13
C SER A 43 16.40 -14.54 6.17
N ARG A 44 17.04 -14.50 7.34
CA ARG A 44 16.69 -13.59 8.42
C ARG A 44 17.93 -12.87 8.91
N SER A 45 17.84 -11.56 9.08
CA SER A 45 18.90 -10.73 9.67
C SER A 45 18.31 -9.69 10.62
N ARG A 46 19.18 -8.90 11.27
CA ARG A 46 18.79 -7.71 12.03
C ARG A 46 19.36 -6.49 11.33
N ASN A 47 18.56 -5.44 11.13
CA ASN A 47 19.03 -4.18 10.54
C ASN A 47 19.57 -3.22 11.61
N ASP A 48 20.05 -2.05 11.19
CA ASP A 48 20.66 -1.03 12.07
C ASP A 48 19.66 -0.43 13.07
N GLU A 49 18.36 -0.50 12.77
CA GLU A 49 17.26 -0.09 13.67
C GLU A 49 16.91 -1.17 14.70
N GLY A 50 17.60 -2.32 14.67
CA GLY A 50 17.34 -3.45 15.54
C GLY A 50 16.12 -4.28 15.12
N GLN A 51 15.48 -4.00 13.99
CA GLN A 51 14.37 -4.79 13.47
C GLN A 51 14.88 -6.12 12.90
N ILE A 52 14.08 -7.18 13.08
CA ILE A 52 14.27 -8.44 12.38
C ILE A 52 13.77 -8.28 10.94
N VAL A 53 14.62 -8.56 9.96
CA VAL A 53 14.27 -8.54 8.55
C VAL A 53 14.23 -9.98 8.04
N GLU A 54 13.08 -10.43 7.60
CA GLU A 54 12.90 -11.70 6.90
C GLU A 54 12.81 -11.44 5.40
N ARG A 55 13.52 -12.22 4.60
CA ARG A 55 13.60 -12.12 3.15
C ARG A 55 13.18 -13.44 2.54
N TYR A 56 12.30 -13.39 1.55
CA TYR A 56 11.78 -14.54 0.84
C TYR A 56 12.00 -14.34 -0.66
N ASP A 57 12.80 -15.20 -1.28
CA ASP A 57 13.08 -15.23 -2.71
C ASP A 57 12.22 -16.36 -3.33
N SER A 58 11.00 -16.06 -3.71
CA SER A 58 10.04 -17.05 -4.20
C SER A 58 10.38 -17.53 -5.62
N THR A 59 11.13 -16.74 -6.39
CA THR A 59 11.55 -17.07 -7.76
C THR A 59 12.81 -17.95 -7.81
N GLY A 60 13.66 -17.89 -6.78
CA GLY A 60 14.93 -18.60 -6.67
C GLY A 60 16.07 -17.95 -7.46
N ASP A 61 15.97 -16.66 -7.78
CA ASP A 61 16.97 -15.93 -8.58
C ASP A 61 18.05 -15.26 -7.72
N GLY A 62 17.95 -15.35 -6.40
CA GLY A 62 18.86 -14.74 -5.43
C GLY A 62 18.45 -13.33 -5.01
N VAL A 63 17.35 -12.78 -5.53
CA VAL A 63 16.74 -11.51 -5.14
C VAL A 63 15.45 -11.78 -4.38
N ALA A 64 15.26 -11.13 -3.23
CA ALA A 64 14.09 -11.38 -2.41
C ALA A 64 12.86 -10.63 -2.94
N ASP A 65 11.81 -11.37 -3.30
CA ASP A 65 10.53 -10.80 -3.72
C ASP A 65 9.74 -10.20 -2.54
N VAL A 66 9.90 -10.75 -1.33
CA VAL A 66 9.16 -10.31 -0.14
C VAL A 66 10.09 -10.06 1.02
N LEU A 67 10.00 -8.86 1.60
CA LEU A 67 10.71 -8.47 2.80
C LEU A 67 9.72 -8.12 3.91
N LYS A 68 9.88 -8.73 5.09
CA LYS A 68 9.09 -8.44 6.29
C LYS A 68 10.00 -7.89 7.38
N TYR A 69 9.58 -6.80 7.99
CA TYR A 69 10.32 -6.12 9.05
C TYR A 69 9.52 -6.24 10.35
N PHE A 70 10.15 -6.76 11.40
CA PHE A 70 9.53 -6.96 12.69
C PHE A 70 10.29 -6.23 13.80
N GLU A 71 9.55 -5.68 14.74
CA GLU A 71 10.07 -5.30 16.04
C GLU A 71 9.84 -6.44 17.04
N GLU A 72 10.83 -6.68 17.89
CA GLU A 72 10.74 -7.63 19.00
C GLU A 72 10.58 -6.85 20.30
N SER A 73 9.60 -7.22 21.12
CA SER A 73 9.47 -6.71 22.48
C SER A 73 9.09 -7.85 23.43
N ALA A 74 9.27 -7.63 24.73
CA ALA A 74 8.66 -8.52 25.72
C ALA A 74 7.13 -8.46 25.61
N ASP A 75 6.46 -9.58 25.83
CA ASP A 75 5.01 -9.63 25.94
C ASP A 75 4.57 -8.87 27.21
N PRO A 76 3.57 -7.97 27.13
CA PRO A 76 3.10 -7.21 28.29
C PRO A 76 2.48 -8.07 29.40
N GLU A 77 1.88 -9.22 29.07
CA GLU A 77 1.23 -10.12 30.01
C GLU A 77 2.22 -11.14 30.60
N ASP A 78 3.20 -11.58 29.81
CA ASP A 78 4.29 -12.45 30.27
C ASP A 78 5.67 -11.97 29.74
N PRO A 79 6.43 -11.19 30.51
CA PRO A 79 7.71 -10.66 30.08
C PRO A 79 8.79 -11.71 29.75
N SER A 80 8.55 -13.00 30.04
CA SER A 80 9.44 -14.09 29.59
C SER A 80 9.25 -14.47 28.12
N LEU A 81 8.12 -14.07 27.52
CA LEU A 81 7.80 -14.28 26.12
C LEU A 81 8.25 -13.08 25.28
N THR A 82 8.73 -13.36 24.07
CA THR A 82 9.03 -12.33 23.07
C THR A 82 7.90 -12.28 22.06
N GLN A 83 7.28 -11.12 21.91
CA GLN A 83 6.34 -10.85 20.84
C GLN A 83 7.05 -10.20 19.64
N ARG A 84 6.56 -10.52 18.44
CA ARG A 84 6.99 -9.88 17.19
C ARG A 84 5.84 -9.09 16.60
N ARG A 85 6.08 -7.81 16.33
CA ARG A 85 5.13 -6.93 15.65
C ARG A 85 5.62 -6.65 14.24
N LEU A 86 4.80 -6.91 13.23
CA LEU A 86 5.13 -6.56 11.86
C LEU A 86 5.00 -5.05 11.71
N VAL A 87 6.05 -4.37 11.25
CA VAL A 87 6.05 -2.90 11.10
C VAL A 87 6.08 -2.46 9.65
N LYS A 88 6.70 -3.26 8.78
CA LYS A 88 6.78 -2.98 7.35
C LYS A 88 6.79 -4.29 6.53
N LEU A 89 6.12 -4.25 5.39
CA LEU A 89 6.15 -5.28 4.36
C LEU A 89 6.50 -4.61 3.04
N GLU A 90 7.48 -5.14 2.33
CA GLU A 90 7.86 -4.72 0.99
C GLU A 90 7.74 -5.93 0.05
N ILE A 91 7.15 -5.72 -1.13
CA ILE A 91 6.88 -6.76 -2.12
C ILE A 91 7.31 -6.25 -3.50
N ASP A 92 8.18 -7.00 -4.14
CA ASP A 92 8.38 -7.04 -5.59
C ASP A 92 7.35 -8.02 -6.15
N ALA A 93 6.32 -7.49 -6.80
CA ALA A 93 5.16 -8.28 -7.21
C ALA A 93 5.33 -8.89 -8.60
N ASN A 94 6.23 -8.34 -9.42
CA ASN A 94 6.50 -8.79 -10.79
C ASN A 94 7.83 -9.56 -10.92
N GLY A 95 8.63 -9.64 -9.85
CA GLY A 95 9.90 -10.37 -9.78
C GLY A 95 11.00 -9.71 -10.60
N ASP A 96 10.99 -8.37 -10.73
CA ASP A 96 11.98 -7.63 -11.52
C ASP A 96 13.16 -7.06 -10.70
N GLY A 97 13.13 -7.30 -9.39
CA GLY A 97 14.09 -6.85 -8.40
C GLY A 97 13.75 -5.50 -7.76
N ASN A 98 12.69 -4.82 -8.18
CA ASN A 98 12.23 -3.56 -7.59
C ASN A 98 10.96 -3.77 -6.77
N ILE A 99 10.88 -3.09 -5.62
CA ILE A 99 9.70 -3.14 -4.76
C ILE A 99 8.59 -2.28 -5.37
N ASN A 100 7.44 -2.89 -5.67
CA ASN A 100 6.27 -2.16 -6.19
C ASN A 100 5.20 -1.92 -5.14
N VAL A 101 5.25 -2.63 -4.01
CA VAL A 101 4.29 -2.46 -2.91
C VAL A 101 5.04 -2.33 -1.59
N ARG A 102 4.75 -1.26 -0.84
CA ARG A 102 5.19 -1.11 0.56
C ARG A 102 3.98 -0.90 1.46
N ARG A 103 3.83 -1.72 2.50
CA ARG A 103 2.84 -1.54 3.56
C ARG A 103 3.52 -1.20 4.88
N ILE A 104 2.97 -0.21 5.56
CA ILE A 104 3.34 0.14 6.94
C ILE A 104 2.19 -0.25 7.86
N PHE A 105 2.52 -0.87 8.98
CA PHE A 105 1.55 -1.36 9.95
C PHE A 105 1.55 -0.51 11.23
N ASP A 106 0.40 -0.42 11.89
CA ASP A 106 0.25 0.26 13.16
C ASP A 106 0.56 -0.66 14.36
N GLU A 107 0.33 -0.17 15.58
CA GLU A 107 0.55 -0.93 16.82
C GLU A 107 -0.42 -2.10 16.99
N ALA A 108 -1.58 -2.04 16.34
CA ALA A 108 -2.59 -3.10 16.33
C ALA A 108 -2.35 -4.16 15.23
N ASN A 109 -1.20 -4.12 14.55
CA ASN A 109 -0.88 -4.94 13.38
C ASN A 109 -1.88 -4.78 12.22
N THR A 110 -2.53 -3.63 12.10
CA THR A 110 -3.36 -3.29 10.93
C THR A 110 -2.57 -2.40 9.98
N VAL A 111 -2.88 -2.47 8.68
CA VAL A 111 -2.21 -1.62 7.69
C VAL A 111 -2.59 -0.18 7.96
N ARG A 112 -1.59 0.69 8.15
CA ARG A 112 -1.74 2.14 8.28
C ARG A 112 -1.67 2.83 6.91
N SER A 113 -0.71 2.41 6.09
CA SER A 113 -0.54 2.94 4.74
C SER A 113 0.01 1.91 3.77
N GLU A 114 -0.30 2.09 2.50
CA GLU A 114 0.20 1.28 1.38
C GLU A 114 0.65 2.20 0.24
N GLU A 115 1.93 2.10 -0.13
CA GLU A 115 2.53 2.75 -1.30
C GLU A 115 2.54 1.75 -2.46
N LEU A 116 2.17 2.21 -3.66
CA LEU A 116 2.04 1.39 -4.87
C LEU A 116 2.77 2.07 -6.03
N ASP A 117 3.65 1.33 -6.69
CA ASP A 117 4.12 1.55 -8.06
C ASP A 117 3.26 0.67 -8.97
N VAL A 118 2.28 1.30 -9.63
CA VAL A 118 1.23 0.61 -10.37
C VAL A 118 1.66 0.37 -11.81
N ASP A 119 2.41 1.29 -12.40
CA ASP A 119 2.90 1.17 -13.77
C ASP A 119 4.31 0.56 -13.90
N LEU A 120 4.95 0.26 -12.76
CA LEU A 120 6.22 -0.45 -12.63
C LEU A 120 7.41 0.36 -13.18
N ASP A 121 7.35 1.69 -13.04
CA ASP A 121 8.43 2.60 -13.45
C ASP A 121 9.48 2.86 -12.34
N GLY A 122 9.28 2.26 -11.16
CA GLY A 122 10.12 2.42 -9.98
C GLY A 122 9.77 3.62 -9.10
N LYS A 123 8.68 4.34 -9.40
CA LYS A 123 8.16 5.45 -8.59
C LYS A 123 6.80 5.09 -7.99
N VAL A 124 6.47 5.75 -6.88
CA VAL A 124 5.15 5.56 -6.26
C VAL A 124 4.10 6.36 -7.04
N ASP A 125 3.07 5.66 -7.50
CA ASP A 125 1.90 6.23 -8.19
C ASP A 125 0.75 6.54 -7.23
N ALA A 126 0.65 5.78 -6.14
CA ALA A 126 -0.44 5.94 -5.19
C ALA A 126 -0.02 5.65 -3.75
N ILE A 127 -0.61 6.40 -2.83
CA ILE A 127 -0.51 6.16 -1.39
C ILE A 127 -1.92 6.03 -0.82
N LEU A 128 -2.20 4.88 -0.21
CA LEU A 128 -3.45 4.60 0.47
C LEU A 128 -3.25 4.72 1.97
N TYR A 129 -4.21 5.29 2.68
CA TYR A 129 -4.22 5.44 4.13
C TYR A 129 -5.45 4.78 4.71
N PHE A 130 -5.24 4.08 5.81
CA PHE A 130 -6.26 3.28 6.48
C PHE A 130 -6.35 3.67 7.95
N ASP A 131 -7.57 3.56 8.50
CA ASP A 131 -7.85 3.73 9.92
C ASP A 131 -8.79 2.59 10.36
N GLY A 132 -8.41 1.86 11.41
CA GLY A 132 -9.14 0.67 11.86
C GLY A 132 -9.39 -0.36 10.75
N GLY A 133 -8.44 -0.50 9.81
CA GLY A 133 -8.54 -1.39 8.66
C GLY A 133 -9.44 -0.91 7.50
N LYS A 134 -10.03 0.30 7.60
CA LYS A 134 -10.86 0.89 6.54
C LYS A 134 -10.08 1.95 5.77
N LEU A 135 -10.22 1.99 4.45
CA LEU A 135 -9.63 3.05 3.61
C LEU A 135 -10.27 4.39 3.95
N THR A 136 -9.46 5.40 4.25
CA THR A 136 -9.92 6.77 4.59
C THR A 136 -9.42 7.80 3.58
N ARG A 137 -8.23 7.58 3.01
CA ARG A 137 -7.64 8.49 2.03
C ARG A 137 -6.86 7.73 0.97
N LYS A 138 -6.93 8.18 -0.28
CA LYS A 138 -6.07 7.73 -1.37
C LYS A 138 -5.50 8.94 -2.10
N GLU A 139 -4.19 9.04 -2.13
CA GLU A 139 -3.43 10.04 -2.89
C GLU A 139 -2.95 9.40 -4.20
N LEU A 140 -3.07 10.14 -5.30
CA LEU A 140 -2.55 9.78 -6.62
C LEU A 140 -1.44 10.76 -6.97
N ILE A 141 -0.27 10.22 -7.31
CA ILE A 141 0.93 10.97 -7.63
C ILE A 141 1.02 11.08 -9.15
N GLU A 142 1.32 12.28 -9.64
CA GLU A 142 1.51 12.52 -11.07
C GLU A 142 2.93 12.15 -11.49
N ALA A 143 3.07 11.29 -12.49
CA ALA A 143 4.35 10.79 -12.95
C ALA A 143 5.33 11.89 -13.42
N GLU A 144 4.82 12.99 -13.99
CA GLU A 144 5.63 14.10 -14.50
C GLU A 144 6.22 14.96 -13.38
N SER A 145 5.44 15.24 -12.34
CA SER A 145 5.82 16.17 -11.27
C SER A 145 6.34 15.45 -10.01
N GLY A 146 5.96 14.18 -9.81
CA GLY A 146 6.19 13.44 -8.56
C GLY A 146 5.36 13.95 -7.39
N ARG A 147 4.33 14.76 -7.65
CA ARG A 147 3.48 15.40 -6.63
C ARG A 147 2.09 14.78 -6.60
N VAL A 148 1.39 14.95 -5.48
CA VAL A 148 0.00 14.51 -5.35
C VAL A 148 -0.90 15.45 -6.16
N GLY A 149 -1.39 14.98 -7.32
CA GLY A 149 -2.35 15.73 -8.14
C GLY A 149 -3.81 15.46 -7.77
N THR A 150 -4.10 14.34 -7.09
CA THR A 150 -5.47 14.02 -6.65
C THR A 150 -5.49 13.34 -5.29
N THR A 151 -6.34 13.85 -4.41
CA THR A 151 -6.66 13.22 -3.12
C THR A 151 -8.13 12.81 -3.09
N ARG A 152 -8.39 11.54 -2.76
CA ARG A 152 -9.74 10.99 -2.57
C ARG A 152 -9.96 10.67 -1.10
N HIS A 153 -11.09 11.11 -0.55
CA HIS A 153 -11.48 10.85 0.83
C HIS A 153 -12.67 9.90 0.90
N TYR A 154 -12.60 8.98 1.85
CA TYR A 154 -13.59 7.94 2.05
C TYR A 154 -14.12 7.96 3.48
N SER A 155 -15.39 7.61 3.64
CA SER A 155 -16.04 7.36 4.93
C SER A 155 -16.78 6.04 4.86
N GLU A 156 -16.51 5.12 5.79
CA GLU A 156 -17.13 3.78 5.82
C GLU A 156 -17.04 3.04 4.46
N GLY A 157 -15.90 3.18 3.77
CA GLY A 157 -15.66 2.57 2.46
C GLY A 157 -16.32 3.28 1.27
N THR A 158 -17.07 4.36 1.50
CA THR A 158 -17.74 5.14 0.45
C THR A 158 -16.95 6.41 0.13
N LEU A 159 -16.76 6.73 -1.15
CA LEU A 159 -16.14 7.98 -1.60
C LEU A 159 -17.05 9.16 -1.22
N ILE A 160 -16.50 10.14 -0.51
CA ILE A 160 -17.25 11.34 -0.08
C ILE A 160 -16.71 12.63 -0.68
N ARG A 161 -15.44 12.67 -1.06
CA ARG A 161 -14.79 13.88 -1.59
C ARG A 161 -13.60 13.55 -2.48
N VAL A 162 -13.43 14.33 -3.53
CA VAL A 162 -12.20 14.36 -4.35
C VAL A 162 -11.67 15.79 -4.35
N GLU A 163 -10.36 15.94 -4.20
CA GLU A 163 -9.61 17.19 -4.31
C GLU A 163 -8.57 17.00 -5.41
N LYS A 164 -8.42 17.99 -6.30
CA LYS A 164 -7.39 17.97 -7.36
C LYS A 164 -6.67 19.31 -7.44
N ASP A 165 -5.40 19.23 -7.76
CA ASP A 165 -4.58 20.34 -8.23
C ASP A 165 -4.47 20.16 -9.75
N GLU A 166 -5.33 20.84 -10.52
CA GLU A 166 -5.40 20.69 -11.98
C GLU A 166 -4.26 21.43 -12.71
N ASN A 167 -3.52 22.29 -12.01
CA ASN A 167 -2.50 23.16 -12.61
C ASN A 167 -1.06 22.90 -12.09
N ALA A 168 -0.90 21.99 -11.14
CA ALA A 168 0.34 21.55 -10.51
C ALA A 168 1.11 22.66 -9.76
N ASP A 169 0.40 23.60 -9.13
CA ASP A 169 0.98 24.68 -8.30
C ASP A 169 1.00 24.38 -6.79
N GLU A 170 0.68 23.13 -6.41
CA GLU A 170 0.59 22.64 -5.04
C GLU A 170 -0.62 23.19 -4.26
N ARG A 171 -1.62 23.74 -4.96
CA ARG A 171 -2.88 24.20 -4.37
C ARG A 171 -4.03 23.47 -5.02
N ILE A 172 -4.96 23.02 -4.18
CA ILE A 172 -6.20 22.44 -4.69
C ILE A 172 -7.01 23.54 -5.35
N ASP A 173 -7.41 23.32 -6.59
CA ASP A 173 -8.24 24.22 -7.37
C ASP A 173 -9.57 23.58 -7.80
N TYR A 174 -9.76 22.30 -7.47
CA TYR A 174 -10.94 21.54 -7.86
C TYR A 174 -11.43 20.59 -6.77
N TRP A 175 -12.74 20.60 -6.51
CA TRP A 175 -13.39 19.75 -5.51
C TRP A 175 -14.62 19.04 -6.07
N GLU A 176 -14.79 17.78 -5.71
CA GLU A 176 -16.02 17.01 -5.93
C GLU A 176 -16.54 16.50 -4.59
N PHE A 177 -17.86 16.53 -4.39
CA PHE A 177 -18.53 15.99 -3.21
C PHE A 177 -19.55 14.95 -3.60
N TYR A 178 -19.59 13.87 -2.83
CA TYR A 178 -20.42 12.70 -3.10
C TYR A 178 -21.32 12.37 -1.91
N GLU A 179 -22.56 11.99 -2.19
CA GLU A 179 -23.51 11.45 -1.22
C GLU A 179 -24.00 10.10 -1.74
N GLU A 180 -23.89 9.05 -0.92
CA GLU A 180 -24.26 7.67 -1.29
C GLU A 180 -23.62 7.21 -2.62
N GLY A 181 -22.39 7.67 -2.91
CA GLY A 181 -21.65 7.36 -4.12
C GLY A 181 -22.06 8.18 -5.37
N VAL A 182 -22.99 9.12 -5.24
CA VAL A 182 -23.45 10.00 -6.32
C VAL A 182 -22.80 11.38 -6.19
N LEU A 183 -22.24 11.90 -7.27
CA LEU A 183 -21.69 13.26 -7.32
C LEU A 183 -22.82 14.29 -7.13
N THR A 184 -22.78 15.07 -6.06
CA THR A 184 -23.82 16.06 -5.74
C THR A 184 -23.36 17.50 -5.97
N ARG A 185 -22.07 17.77 -5.81
CA ARG A 185 -21.53 19.14 -5.90
C ARG A 185 -20.10 19.16 -6.42
N VAL A 186 -19.81 20.14 -7.26
CA VAL A 186 -18.46 20.47 -7.76
C VAL A 186 -18.10 21.90 -7.35
N GLY A 187 -16.88 22.09 -6.85
CA GLY A 187 -16.28 23.39 -6.57
C GLY A 187 -15.05 23.64 -7.43
N ARG A 188 -14.80 24.90 -7.79
CA ARG A 188 -13.54 25.32 -8.44
C ARG A 188 -13.03 26.63 -7.86
N ASP A 189 -11.72 26.73 -7.74
CA ASP A 189 -10.98 27.98 -7.56
C ASP A 189 -10.51 28.45 -8.93
N THR A 190 -10.99 29.61 -9.37
CA THR A 190 -10.64 30.20 -10.67
C THR A 190 -9.67 31.37 -10.56
N ASN A 191 -9.33 31.76 -9.33
CA ASN A 191 -8.49 32.91 -9.05
C ASN A 191 -7.16 32.55 -8.35
N GLY A 192 -7.00 31.30 -7.89
CA GLY A 192 -5.76 30.72 -7.37
C GLY A 192 -5.47 31.10 -5.91
N ASP A 193 -6.48 31.46 -5.12
CA ASP A 193 -6.31 31.77 -3.69
C ASP A 193 -6.38 30.53 -2.78
N GLY A 194 -6.62 29.34 -3.33
CA GLY A 194 -6.76 28.07 -2.65
C GLY A 194 -8.15 27.83 -2.08
N GLN A 195 -9.16 28.61 -2.46
CA GLN A 195 -10.54 28.47 -2.04
C GLN A 195 -11.48 28.45 -3.25
N ALA A 196 -12.47 27.57 -3.23
CA ALA A 196 -13.46 27.51 -4.29
C ALA A 196 -14.31 28.80 -4.35
N ASP A 197 -14.27 29.48 -5.49
CA ASP A 197 -15.09 30.67 -5.79
C ASP A 197 -16.35 30.33 -6.60
N THR A 198 -16.42 29.14 -7.20
CA THR A 198 -17.62 28.63 -7.87
C THR A 198 -18.09 27.31 -7.28
N TRP A 199 -19.42 27.14 -7.22
CA TRP A 199 -20.08 25.91 -6.77
C TRP A 199 -21.22 25.54 -7.72
N GLN A 200 -21.27 24.29 -8.16
CA GLN A 200 -22.33 23.75 -9.02
C GLN A 200 -22.90 22.47 -8.41
N ALA A 201 -24.22 22.43 -8.21
CA ALA A 201 -24.93 21.19 -7.93
C ALA A 201 -25.02 20.31 -9.20
N ARG A 202 -25.16 19.00 -9.02
CA ARG A 202 -25.30 18.01 -10.10
C ARG A 202 -26.61 17.27 -10.04
#